data_AF-A0A7R8X093-F1
#
_entry.id   AF-A0A7R8X093-F1
#
_cell.length_a   1.000
_cell.length_b   1.000
_cell.length_c   1.000
_cell.angle_alpha   90.00
_cell.angle_beta   90.00
_cell.angle_gamma   90.00
#
_symmetry.space_group_name_H-M   'P 1'
#
loop_
_entity.id
_entity.type
_entity.pdbx_description
1 polymer ?
#
loop_
_entity_poly.entity_id
_entity_poly.type
_entity_poly.pdbx_seq_one_letter_code
_entity_poly.pdbx_strand_id
1 'polypeptide(L)'
;MTELDYRGNTYYTIRNLSLYECQGWCREEPDCIAASFSFVVNPLTPVQETVCQLQNETSAQNPSATPKRAVSLYYMVKLKVRSG
;
A
#
# COMPACT_ATOMS: atom_id res chain seq x y z
N MET A 1 9.56 -0.47 -1.78
CA MET A 1 8.39 0.40 -2.04
C MET A 1 8.54 1.01 -3.41
N THR A 2 7.44 1.26 -4.11
CA THR A 2 7.44 1.80 -5.48
C THR A 2 6.34 2.85 -5.65
N GLU A 3 6.55 3.82 -6.54
CA GLU A 3 5.51 4.77 -7.03
C GLU A 3 4.61 4.12 -8.11
N LEU A 4 4.39 2.82 -7.97
CA LEU A 4 3.68 1.97 -8.92
C LEU A 4 2.47 1.40 -8.21
N ASP A 5 1.28 1.71 -8.72
CA ASP A 5 0.02 1.17 -8.23
C ASP A 5 -0.36 -0.08 -9.03
N TYR A 6 -0.49 -1.19 -8.31
CA TYR A 6 -0.88 -2.49 -8.87
C TYR A 6 -2.36 -2.73 -8.58
N ARG A 7 -3.05 -3.37 -9.53
CA ARG A 7 -4.44 -3.77 -9.32
C ARG A 7 -4.50 -4.78 -8.17
N GLY A 8 -5.39 -4.55 -7.22
CA GLY A 8 -5.63 -5.46 -6.11
C GLY A 8 -7.05 -5.36 -5.60
N ASN A 9 -7.37 -6.15 -4.58
CA ASN A 9 -8.62 -6.05 -3.86
C ASN A 9 -8.38 -5.47 -2.47
N THR A 10 -8.85 -4.24 -2.25
CA THR A 10 -8.77 -3.57 -0.94
C THR A 10 -9.88 -4.11 -0.05
N TYR A 11 -9.52 -4.74 1.06
CA TYR A 11 -10.49 -5.24 2.04
C TYR A 11 -10.57 -4.37 3.29
N TYR A 12 -9.56 -3.55 3.55
CA TYR A 12 -9.51 -2.68 4.72
C TYR A 12 -8.84 -1.34 4.39
N THR A 13 -9.36 -0.26 4.98
CA THR A 13 -8.85 1.10 4.78
C THR A 13 -8.65 1.79 6.12
N ILE A 14 -7.47 2.36 6.31
CA ILE A 14 -7.06 3.06 7.53
C ILE A 14 -6.64 4.49 7.14
N ARG A 15 -6.87 5.46 8.01
CA ARG A 15 -6.52 6.87 7.78
C ARG A 15 -5.61 7.38 8.90
N ASN A 16 -4.95 8.50 8.64
CA ASN A 16 -4.17 9.25 9.65
C ASN A 16 -3.04 8.43 10.28
N LEU A 17 -2.31 7.70 9.45
CA LEU A 17 -1.12 6.97 9.86
C LEU A 17 0.06 7.28 8.94
N SER A 18 1.26 7.03 9.41
CA SER A 18 2.50 7.17 8.65
C SER A 18 2.72 5.98 7.70
N LEU A 19 3.58 6.17 6.71
CA LEU A 19 3.98 5.10 5.79
C LEU A 19 4.48 3.83 6.53
N TYR A 20 5.24 4.01 7.60
CA TYR A 20 5.78 2.89 8.39
C TYR A 20 4.71 2.16 9.19
N GLU A 21 3.72 2.88 9.72
CA GLU A 21 2.57 2.25 10.37
C GLU A 21 1.76 1.43 9.36
N CYS A 22 1.57 1.94 8.13
CA CYS A 22 0.89 1.19 7.06
C CYS A 22 1.60 -0.14 6.75
N GLN A 23 2.94 -0.12 6.73
CA GLN A 23 3.75 -1.34 6.59
C GLN A 23 3.57 -2.30 7.75
N GLY A 24 3.58 -1.78 8.98
CA GLY A 24 3.36 -2.57 10.21
C GLY A 24 2.01 -3.28 10.18
N TRP A 25 0.95 -2.54 9.83
CA TRP A 25 -0.40 -3.10 9.66
C TRP A 25 -0.43 -4.24 8.65
N CYS A 26 0.10 -4.06 7.44
CA CYS A 26 0.09 -5.14 6.46
C CYS A 26 0.96 -6.34 6.87
N ARG A 27 2.04 -6.10 7.62
CA ARG A 27 2.88 -7.17 8.16
C ARG A 27 2.11 -8.00 9.19
N GLU A 28 1.37 -7.36 10.07
CA GLU A 28 0.64 -7.99 11.19
C GLU A 28 -0.67 -8.64 10.73
N GLU A 29 -1.39 -8.01 9.81
CA GLU A 29 -2.64 -8.54 9.28
C GLU A 29 -2.40 -9.80 8.44
N PRO A 30 -3.01 -10.94 8.79
CA PRO A 30 -2.71 -12.24 8.16
C PRO A 30 -3.11 -12.27 6.68
N ASP A 31 -4.23 -11.65 6.34
CA ASP A 31 -4.78 -11.64 4.98
C ASP A 31 -4.15 -10.57 4.08
N CYS A 32 -3.42 -9.62 4.66
CA CYS A 32 -2.75 -8.60 3.86
C CYS A 32 -1.59 -9.23 3.07
N ILE A 33 -1.59 -9.07 1.75
CA ILE A 33 -0.51 -9.48 0.86
C ILE A 33 0.16 -8.29 0.16
N ALA A 34 -0.51 -7.14 0.15
CA ALA A 34 0.02 -5.88 -0.33
C ALA A 34 -0.71 -4.71 0.34
N ALA A 35 -0.11 -3.53 0.33
CA ALA A 35 -0.76 -2.33 0.79
C ALA A 35 -0.41 -1.12 -0.09
N SER A 36 -1.36 -0.20 -0.19
CA SER A 36 -1.21 1.06 -0.89
C SER A 36 -1.33 2.20 0.11
N PHE A 37 -0.25 2.96 0.27
CA PHE A 37 -0.22 4.16 1.10
C PHE A 37 -0.31 5.38 0.19
N SER A 38 -1.34 6.21 0.33
CA SER A 38 -1.48 7.46 -0.41
C SER A 38 -1.57 8.65 0.53
N PHE A 39 -1.18 9.82 0.03
CA PHE A 39 -1.20 11.06 0.79
C PHE A 39 -1.63 12.23 -0.09
N VAL A 40 -2.36 13.18 0.49
CA VAL A 40 -2.74 14.41 -0.20
C VAL A 40 -1.78 15.51 0.20
N VAL A 41 -1.12 16.11 -0.78
CA VAL A 41 -0.29 17.31 -0.57
C VAL A 41 -1.18 18.53 -0.78
N ASN A 42 -1.63 19.15 0.31
CA ASN A 42 -2.40 20.39 0.26
C ASN A 42 -1.58 21.53 0.88
N PRO A 43 -1.16 22.53 0.08
CA PRO A 43 -0.35 23.65 0.58
C PRO A 43 -1.09 24.60 1.52
N LEU A 44 -2.42 24.48 1.63
CA LEU A 44 -3.28 25.36 2.44
C LEU A 44 -3.53 24.82 3.85
N THR A 45 -3.13 23.58 4.15
CA THR A 45 -3.28 22.96 5.48
C THR A 45 -1.96 22.37 5.94
N PRO A 46 -1.59 22.55 7.23
CA PRO A 46 -0.39 21.92 7.78
C PRO A 46 -0.55 20.40 7.98
N VAL A 47 -1.78 19.90 7.96
CA VAL A 47 -2.08 18.48 8.15
C VAL A 47 -2.11 17.78 6.80
N GLN A 48 -1.29 16.75 6.66
CA GLN A 48 -1.29 15.86 5.51
C GLN A 48 -2.28 14.72 5.75
N GLU A 49 -3.30 14.64 4.89
CA GLU A 49 -4.23 13.50 4.92
C GLU A 49 -3.53 12.28 4.32
N THR A 50 -3.54 11.17 5.07
CA THR A 50 -2.95 9.90 4.64
C THR A 50 -3.98 8.78 4.68
N VAL A 51 -3.86 7.86 3.73
CA VAL A 51 -4.73 6.69 3.60
C VAL A 51 -3.87 5.45 3.35
N CYS A 52 -4.19 4.37 4.04
CA CYS A 52 -3.57 3.07 3.89
C CYS A 52 -4.64 2.06 3.52
N GLN A 53 -4.48 1.41 2.37
CA GLN A 53 -5.38 0.38 1.87
C GLN A 53 -4.69 -0.97 1.94
N LEU A 54 -5.18 -1.86 2.79
CA LEU A 54 -4.70 -3.24 2.87
C LEU A 54 -5.39 -4.08 1.81
N GLN A 55 -4.61 -4.89 1.10
CA GLN A 55 -5.07 -5.69 -0.02
C GLN A 55 -4.84 -7.18 0.24
N ASN A 56 -5.87 -7.99 0.02
CA ASN A 56 -5.82 -9.46 0.12
C ASN A 56 -5.59 -10.13 -1.24
N GLU A 57 -5.68 -9.36 -2.33
CA GLU A 57 -5.29 -9.76 -3.68
C GLU A 57 -4.44 -8.66 -4.33
N THR A 58 -3.45 -9.04 -5.16
CA THR A 58 -2.61 -8.09 -5.92
C THR A 58 -2.11 -8.72 -7.21
N SER A 59 -2.05 -7.90 -8.28
CA SER A 59 -1.40 -8.27 -9.53
C SER A 59 0.12 -8.12 -9.49
N ALA A 60 0.71 -7.61 -8.40
CA ALA A 60 2.16 -7.38 -8.29
C ALA A 60 3.00 -8.67 -8.39
N GLN A 61 2.39 -9.84 -8.18
CA GLN A 61 3.02 -11.14 -8.34
C GLN A 61 2.97 -11.66 -9.79
N ASN A 62 2.21 -11.01 -10.68
CA ASN A 62 2.11 -11.37 -12.08
C ASN A 62 3.18 -10.60 -12.90
N PRO A 63 4.18 -11.26 -13.51
CA PRO A 63 5.22 -10.60 -14.30
C PRO A 63 4.68 -9.83 -15.52
N SER A 64 3.50 -10.19 -16.02
CA SER A 64 2.82 -9.52 -17.13
C SER A 64 1.90 -8.38 -16.68
N ALA A 65 1.80 -8.11 -15.38
CA ALA A 65 1.01 -6.99 -14.90
C ALA A 65 1.61 -5.66 -15.37
N THR A 66 0.73 -4.76 -15.82
CA THR A 66 1.12 -3.39 -16.16
C THR A 66 0.71 -2.46 -15.02
N PRO A 67 1.61 -2.13 -14.08
CA PRO A 67 1.29 -1.19 -13.02
C PRO A 67 1.07 0.21 -13.59
N LYS A 68 0.28 1.02 -12.88
CA LYS A 68 0.14 2.44 -13.19
C LYS A 68 1.13 3.23 -12.37
N ARG A 69 1.74 4.25 -12.96
CA ARG A 69 2.50 5.22 -12.17
C ARG A 69 1.52 6.06 -11.35
N ALA A 70 1.78 6.22 -10.06
CA ALA A 70 0.95 7.00 -9.17
C ALA A 70 1.78 8.09 -8.48
N VAL A 71 1.26 9.32 -8.49
CA VAL A 71 1.84 10.44 -7.74
C VAL A 71 1.27 10.40 -6.32
N SER A 72 2.12 10.68 -5.33
CA SER A 72 1.73 10.69 -3.91
C SER A 72 1.18 9.37 -3.39
N LEU A 73 1.76 8.26 -3.87
CA LEU A 73 1.41 6.91 -3.46
C LEU A 73 2.67 6.05 -3.35
N TYR A 74 2.76 5.26 -2.28
CA TYR A 74 3.73 4.21 -2.08
C TYR A 74 3.04 2.87 -2.00
N TYR A 75 3.42 1.98 -2.92
CA TYR A 75 2.93 0.61 -2.93
C TYR A 75 3.95 -0.35 -2.32
N MET A 76 3.45 -1.34 -1.60
CA MET A 76 4.25 -2.37 -0.93
C MET A 76 3.61 -3.74 -1.09
N VAL A 77 4.45 -4.75 -1.31
CA VAL A 77 4.06 -6.16 -1.34
C VAL A 77 4.64 -6.83 -0.10
N LYS A 78 3.82 -7.61 0.61
CA LYS A 78 4.26 -8.38 1.78
C LYS A 78 5.15 -9.51 1.30
N LEU A 79 6.42 -9.48 1.70
CA LEU A 79 7.35 -10.57 1.42
C LEU A 79 6.97 -11.79 2.26
N LYS A 80 6.62 -12.89 1.61
CA LYS A 80 6.56 -14.20 2.27
C LYS A 80 7.97 -14.76 2.30
N VAL A 81 8.68 -14.55 3.40
CA VAL A 81 9.94 -15.27 3.64
C VAL A 81 9.57 -16.73 3.85
N ARG A 82 9.84 -17.59 2.86
CA ARG A 82 9.81 -19.04 3.07
C ARG A 82 11.02 -19.38 3.93
N SER A 83 10.81 -19.55 5.22
CA SER A 83 11.76 -20.27 6.07
C SER A 83 11.77 -21.72 5.56
N GLY A 84 12.84 -22.11 4.86
CA GLY A 84 13.08 -23.50 4.46
C GLY A 84 13.60 -24.34 5.62
#